data_AF-A0A7T5RYK1-F1
#
_entry.id   AF-A0A7T5RYK1-F1
#
_cell.length_a   1.000
_cell.length_b   1.000
_cell.length_c   1.000
_cell.angle_alpha   90.00
_cell.angle_beta   90.00
_cell.angle_gamma   90.00
#
_symmetry.space_group_name_H-M   'P 1'
#
loop_
_entity.id
_entity.type
_entity.pdbx_description
1 polymer ?
#
loop_
_entity_poly.entity_id
_entity_poly.type
_entity_poly.pdbx_seq_one_letter_code
_entity_poly.pdbx_strand_id
1 'polypeptide(L)'
;MAKKCDLCGRGATKGASRSHSKIQTLKRQNINLQSKVIEGVKVKVCTSCMRTLAKPVRVKAKRKPALKVGEAGTARKTGKKIVKVAKVKKTAAKK
;
A
#
# COMPACT_ATOMS: atom_id res chain seq x y z
N MET A 1 6.70 -9.33 -30.55
CA MET A 1 5.59 -8.66 -29.84
C MET A 1 5.71 -8.86 -28.33
N ALA A 2 5.82 -7.79 -27.55
CA ALA A 2 5.99 -7.92 -26.09
C ALA A 2 4.65 -8.29 -25.42
N LYS A 3 4.61 -9.43 -24.74
CA LYS A 3 3.49 -9.85 -23.89
C LYS A 3 3.46 -8.96 -22.63
N LYS A 4 2.91 -7.76 -22.74
CA LYS A 4 2.71 -6.81 -21.63
C LYS A 4 1.23 -6.73 -21.24
N CYS A 5 0.98 -6.40 -19.97
CA CYS A 5 -0.35 -6.08 -19.47
C CYS A 5 -0.66 -4.59 -19.72
N ASP A 6 -1.81 -4.29 -20.30
CA ASP A 6 -2.18 -2.91 -20.67
C ASP A 6 -2.50 -2.05 -19.43
N LEU A 7 -2.99 -2.65 -18.34
CA LEU A 7 -3.36 -1.92 -17.12
C LEU A 7 -2.17 -1.56 -16.21
N CYS A 8 -1.11 -2.37 -16.20
CA CYS A 8 0.00 -2.20 -15.23
C CYS A 8 1.39 -2.23 -15.86
N GLY A 9 1.49 -2.38 -17.19
CA GLY A 9 2.75 -2.39 -17.93
C GLY A 9 3.66 -3.58 -17.66
N ARG A 10 3.29 -4.51 -16.75
CA ARG A 10 4.13 -5.66 -16.41
C ARG A 10 4.38 -6.53 -17.65
N GLY A 11 5.64 -6.86 -17.88
CA GLY A 11 6.11 -7.72 -18.98
C GLY A 11 6.81 -8.98 -18.47
N ALA A 12 7.23 -9.83 -19.41
CA ALA A 12 7.92 -11.07 -19.08
C ALA A 12 9.25 -10.81 -18.34
N THR A 13 9.41 -11.47 -17.19
CA THR A 13 10.62 -11.38 -16.36
C THR A 13 11.63 -12.45 -16.80
N LYS A 14 12.92 -12.23 -16.54
CA LYS A 14 13.94 -13.27 -16.67
C LYS A 14 14.03 -14.03 -15.34
N GLY A 15 13.95 -15.35 -15.39
CA GLY A 15 14.23 -16.24 -14.26
C GLY A 15 15.39 -17.17 -14.60
N ALA A 16 15.99 -17.80 -13.58
CA ALA A 16 16.98 -18.85 -13.77
C ALA A 16 16.44 -20.17 -13.20
N SER A 17 16.57 -21.26 -13.94
CA SER A 17 16.46 -22.61 -13.39
C SER A 17 17.83 -23.00 -12.83
N ARG A 18 17.85 -23.67 -11.67
CA ARG A 18 19.07 -24.16 -11.02
C ARG A 18 18.99 -25.66 -10.86
N SER A 19 20.02 -26.37 -11.31
CA SER A 19 20.23 -27.77 -10.94
C SER A 19 20.80 -27.88 -9.53
N HIS A 20 20.85 -29.09 -8.97
CA HIS A 20 21.56 -29.38 -7.73
C HIS A 20 23.07 -29.05 -7.81
N SER A 21 23.63 -29.08 -9.02
CA SER A 21 24.99 -28.60 -9.34
C SER A 21 25.10 -27.08 -9.50
N LYS A 22 24.06 -26.30 -9.17
CA LYS A 22 23.97 -24.82 -9.25
C LYS A 22 24.16 -24.21 -10.64
N ILE A 23 24.16 -25.02 -11.70
CA ILE A 23 24.24 -24.55 -13.09
C ILE A 23 22.99 -23.70 -13.39
N GLN A 24 23.19 -22.49 -13.91
CA GLN A 24 22.10 -21.55 -14.21
C GLN A 24 21.69 -21.67 -15.67
N THR A 25 20.44 -22.06 -15.90
CA THR A 25 19.80 -21.96 -17.21
C THR A 25 18.81 -20.79 -17.19
N LEU A 26 19.08 -19.77 -18.00
CA LEU A 26 18.21 -18.59 -18.09
C LEU A 26 16.94 -18.94 -18.86
N LYS A 27 15.78 -18.62 -18.29
CA LYS A 27 14.47 -18.79 -18.90
C LYS A 27 13.64 -17.52 -18.80
N ARG A 28 12.76 -17.31 -19.78
CA ARG A 28 11.79 -16.23 -19.73
C ARG A 28 10.53 -16.71 -19.01
N GLN A 29 10.12 -15.97 -17.98
CA GLN A 29 8.85 -16.19 -17.29
C GLN A 29 7.80 -15.27 -17.92
N ASN A 30 6.89 -15.87 -18.67
CA ASN A 30 5.79 -15.16 -19.28
C ASN A 30 4.72 -14.85 -18.23
N ILE A 31 4.11 -13.68 -18.35
CA ILE A 31 2.92 -13.34 -17.56
C ILE A 31 1.70 -14.01 -18.18
N ASN A 32 0.83 -14.53 -17.30
CA ASN A 32 -0.49 -15.03 -17.70
C ASN A 32 -1.38 -13.83 -18.07
N LEU A 33 -1.37 -13.47 -19.35
CA LEU A 33 -2.23 -12.46 -19.95
C LEU A 33 -3.54 -13.11 -20.39
N GLN A 34 -4.64 -12.47 -20.02
CA GLN A 34 -5.99 -12.86 -20.40
C GLN A 34 -6.62 -11.73 -21.20
N SER A 35 -7.22 -12.06 -22.34
CA SER A 35 -7.96 -11.10 -23.16
C SER A 35 -9.34 -10.88 -22.56
N LYS A 36 -9.67 -9.64 -22.21
CA LYS A 36 -10.97 -9.27 -21.66
C LYS A 36 -11.49 -8.01 -22.31
N VAL A 37 -12.81 -7.86 -22.33
CA VAL A 37 -13.47 -6.61 -22.71
C VAL A 37 -13.70 -5.81 -21.45
N ILE A 38 -13.11 -4.62 -21.37
CA ILE A 38 -13.36 -3.64 -20.31
C ILE A 38 -13.87 -2.39 -21.05
N GLU A 39 -15.07 -1.93 -20.68
CA GLU A 39 -15.67 -0.70 -21.24
C GLU A 39 -15.74 -0.69 -22.79
N GLY A 40 -16.04 -1.85 -23.39
CA GLY A 40 -16.16 -2.00 -24.85
C GLY A 40 -14.85 -2.22 -25.59
N VAL A 41 -13.69 -2.11 -24.94
CA VAL A 41 -12.37 -2.31 -25.56
C VAL A 41 -11.76 -3.66 -25.17
N LYS A 42 -11.22 -4.38 -26.16
CA LYS A 42 -10.46 -5.62 -25.94
C LYS A 42 -9.05 -5.29 -25.44
N VAL A 43 -8.78 -5.63 -24.18
CA VAL A 43 -7.49 -5.40 -23.50
C VAL A 43 -6.89 -6.70 -22.99
N LYS A 44 -5.56 -6.79 -22.96
CA LYS A 44 -4.81 -7.91 -22.39
C LYS A 44 -4.44 -7.57 -20.95
N VAL A 45 -5.06 -8.29 -20.01
CA VAL A 45 -4.95 -8.03 -18.58
C VAL A 45 -4.27 -9.21 -17.89
N CYS A 46 -3.35 -8.93 -16.97
CA CYS A 46 -2.74 -9.96 -16.15
C CYS A 46 -3.67 -10.44 -15.04
N THR A 47 -3.48 -11.68 -14.59
CA THR A 47 -4.32 -12.30 -13.53
C THR A 47 -4.30 -11.52 -12.21
N SER A 48 -3.21 -10.81 -11.88
CA SER A 48 -3.15 -9.98 -10.67
C SER A 48 -4.09 -8.77 -10.74
N CYS A 49 -4.16 -8.09 -11.89
CA CYS A 49 -5.06 -6.96 -12.10
C CYS A 49 -6.52 -7.43 -12.13
N MET A 50 -6.81 -8.59 -12.73
CA MET A 50 -8.15 -9.18 -12.64
C MET A 50 -8.57 -9.44 -11.20
N ARG A 51 -7.66 -9.98 -10.39
CA ARG A 51 -7.92 -10.24 -8.96
C ARG A 51 -8.14 -8.95 -8.16
N THR A 52 -7.53 -7.84 -8.54
CA THR A 52 -7.77 -6.55 -7.86
C THR A 52 -9.09 -5.92 -8.27
N LEU A 53 -9.46 -6.01 -9.55
CA LEU A 53 -10.75 -5.48 -10.05
C LEU A 53 -11.95 -6.21 -9.43
N ALA A 54 -11.82 -7.51 -9.15
CA ALA A 54 -12.89 -8.29 -8.52
C ALA A 54 -13.06 -8.02 -7.01
N LYS A 55 -12.13 -7.31 -6.35
CA LYS A 55 -12.20 -7.07 -4.91
C LYS A 55 -12.96 -5.77 -4.63
N PRO A 56 -13.83 -5.74 -3.60
CA PRO A 56 -14.41 -4.49 -3.13
C PRO A 56 -13.32 -3.56 -2.59
N VAL A 57 -13.44 -2.26 -2.87
CA VAL A 57 -12.51 -1.23 -2.40
C VAL A 57 -12.50 -1.19 -0.87
N ARG A 58 -11.36 -1.53 -0.27
CA ARG A 58 -11.16 -1.44 1.17
C ARG A 58 -10.92 0.02 1.55
N VAL A 59 -11.94 0.68 2.10
CA VAL A 59 -11.77 2.02 2.67
C VAL A 59 -10.97 1.88 3.97
N LYS A 60 -9.71 2.34 3.96
CA LYS A 60 -8.92 2.38 5.19
C LYS A 60 -9.47 3.48 6.09
N ALA A 61 -9.82 3.14 7.34
CA ALA A 61 -10.16 4.14 8.34
C ALA A 61 -8.98 5.12 8.50
N LYS A 62 -9.27 6.42 8.54
CA LYS A 62 -8.28 7.47 8.76
C LYS A 62 -7.54 7.17 10.06
N ARG A 63 -6.23 6.95 10.00
CA ARG A 63 -5.39 6.81 11.21
C ARG A 63 -5.52 8.12 11.99
N LYS A 64 -5.85 8.03 13.29
CA LYS A 64 -5.82 9.21 14.16
C LYS A 64 -4.44 9.85 14.04
N PRO A 65 -4.34 11.19 13.87
CA PRO A 65 -3.05 11.85 13.77
C PRO A 65 -2.24 11.52 15.02
N ALA A 66 -0.97 11.14 14.83
CA ALA A 66 -0.04 10.96 15.93
C ALA A 66 -0.04 12.25 16.75
N LEU A 67 -0.35 12.16 18.05
CA LEU A 67 -0.09 13.24 18.98
C LEU A 67 1.39 13.61 18.82
N LYS A 68 1.65 14.84 18.38
CA LYS A 68 2.99 15.39 18.31
C LYS A 68 3.59 15.30 19.72
N VAL A 69 4.55 14.40 19.91
CA VAL A 69 5.38 14.41 21.11
C VAL A 69 6.23 15.67 20.95
N GLY A 70 5.97 16.65 21.81
CA GLY A 70 6.67 17.92 21.83
C GLY A 70 8.17 17.71 21.96
N GLU A 71 8.90 18.60 21.32
CA GLU A 71 10.36 18.69 21.34
C GLU A 71 10.93 18.73 22.76
N ALA A 72 12.16 18.25 22.86
CA ALA A 72 12.92 18.01 24.08
C ALA A 72 12.80 19.13 25.14
N GLY A 73 12.33 18.74 26.32
CA GLY A 73 12.54 19.46 27.57
C GLY A 73 13.00 18.47 28.62
N THR A 74 14.30 18.49 28.94
CA THR A 74 14.90 17.77 30.07
C THR A 74 14.22 18.16 31.38
N ALA A 75 13.57 17.21 32.06
CA ALA A 75 13.28 17.32 33.49
C ALA A 75 13.18 15.93 34.14
N ARG A 76 13.87 15.81 35.28
CA ARG A 76 14.15 14.62 36.09
C ARG A 76 12.91 13.86 36.56
N LYS A 77 13.13 12.56 36.85
CA LYS A 77 12.27 11.67 37.63
C LYS A 77 11.74 12.34 38.92
N THR A 78 10.43 12.31 39.12
CA THR A 78 9.79 11.98 40.40
C THR A 78 8.41 11.37 40.11
N GLY A 79 8.04 10.40 40.94
CA GLY A 79 7.00 9.43 40.63
C GLY A 79 5.56 9.95 40.69
N LYS A 80 4.69 9.09 40.14
CA LYS A 80 3.30 8.85 40.55
C LYS A 80 2.29 9.98 40.25
N LYS A 81 1.42 9.67 39.26
CA LYS A 81 0.05 10.16 39.03
C LYS A 81 -0.14 11.69 39.01
N ILE A 82 -0.46 12.22 37.83
CA ILE A 82 -1.26 13.45 37.73
C ILE A 82 -2.51 13.16 36.90
N VAL A 83 -3.64 13.33 37.57
CA VAL A 83 -5.01 13.19 37.11
C VAL A 83 -5.30 14.30 36.09
N LYS A 84 -6.11 13.97 35.07
CA LYS A 84 -6.65 14.89 34.07
C LYS A 84 -7.32 16.11 34.73
N VAL A 85 -6.94 17.31 34.33
CA VAL A 85 -7.86 18.46 34.33
C VAL A 85 -8.04 18.89 32.89
N ALA A 86 -9.27 18.72 32.41
CA ALA A 86 -9.71 19.09 31.08
C ALA A 86 -10.53 20.37 31.14
N LYS A 87 -10.57 21.05 29.97
CA LYS A 87 -11.65 21.93 29.48
C LYS A 87 -11.59 23.39 29.96
N VAL A 88 -11.84 24.43 29.17
CA VAL A 88 -11.86 24.80 27.73
C VAL A 88 -12.13 26.30 27.75
N LYS A 89 -11.44 27.10 26.93
CA LYS A 89 -11.85 28.50 26.68
C LYS A 89 -13.08 28.50 25.76
N LYS A 90 -14.17 29.14 26.19
CA LYS A 90 -15.16 29.72 25.28
C LYS A 90 -15.47 31.15 25.73
N THR A 91 -15.17 32.07 24.85
CA THR A 91 -15.45 33.51 24.88
C THR A 91 -16.86 33.80 24.33
N ALA A 92 -17.60 34.71 24.96
CA ALA A 92 -18.66 35.54 24.37
C ALA A 92 -18.84 36.78 25.28
N ALA A 93 -18.35 37.96 24.86
CA ALA A 93 -19.15 39.10 24.37
C ALA A 93 -20.06 39.70 25.48
N LYS A 94 -19.60 40.69 26.28
CA LYS A 94 -19.52 42.14 26.06
C LYS A 94 -20.89 42.86 26.23
N LYS A 95 -21.01 43.53 27.39
CA LYS A 95 -21.90 44.64 27.82
C LYS A 95 -23.39 44.58 27.48
#